data_AF-A0A428VV99-F1
#
_entry.id   AF-A0A428VV99-F1
#
_cell.length_a   1.000
_cell.length_b   1.000
_cell.length_c   1.000
_cell.angle_alpha   90.00
_cell.angle_beta   90.00
_cell.angle_gamma   90.00
#
_symmetry.space_group_name_H-M   'P 1'
#
loop_
_entity.id
_entity.type
_entity.pdbx_description
1 polymer ?
#
loop_
_entity_poly.entity_id
_entity_poly.type
_entity_poly.pdbx_seq_one_letter_code
_entity_poly.pdbx_strand_id
1 'polypeptide(L)'
;MTAGIVAITVPDSDAELPELAAWLRGEDALRGRVQVFDAVVVGVSSNSAGVFCRSLFAWLLRCQARVSLKVKRSGAAEELELDCGAASDAEQVLFAVQGFLDQP
;
A
#
# COMPACT_ATOMS: atom_id res chain seq x y z
N MET A 1 -3.94 -19.04 -0.84
CA MET A 1 -3.39 -17.86 -1.54
C MET A 1 -4.39 -16.74 -1.38
N THR A 2 -4.16 -15.86 -0.41
CA THR A 2 -5.11 -14.80 -0.06
C THR A 2 -4.72 -13.54 -0.81
N ALA A 3 -5.61 -13.08 -1.68
CA ALA A 3 -5.48 -11.78 -2.33
C ALA A 3 -6.13 -10.71 -1.45
N GLY A 4 -5.49 -9.56 -1.36
CA GLY A 4 -6.00 -8.39 -0.67
C GLY A 4 -5.88 -7.15 -1.55
N ILE A 5 -6.55 -6.10 -1.12
CA ILE A 5 -6.55 -4.80 -1.78
C ILE A 5 -6.08 -3.79 -0.73
N VAL A 6 -5.11 -2.95 -1.09
CA VAL A 6 -4.68 -1.82 -0.27
C VAL A 6 -5.18 -0.54 -0.92
N ALA A 7 -6.01 0.22 -0.23
CA ALA A 7 -6.36 1.58 -0.59
C ALA A 7 -5.41 2.54 0.14
N ILE A 8 -4.81 3.46 -0.61
CA ILE A 8 -3.85 4.44 -0.10
C ILE A 8 -4.43 5.83 -0.31
N THR A 9 -4.57 6.59 0.77
CA THR A 9 -5.06 7.97 0.76
C THR A 9 -3.97 8.91 1.26
N VAL A 10 -3.80 10.05 0.61
CA VAL A 10 -2.86 11.09 1.03
C VAL A 10 -3.69 12.18 1.72
N PRO A 11 -3.64 12.34 3.05
CA PRO A 11 -4.54 13.24 3.77
C PRO A 11 -4.33 14.73 3.48
N ASP A 12 -3.20 15.12 2.85
CA ASP A 12 -2.81 16.53 2.67
C ASP A 12 -2.61 16.94 1.20
N SER A 13 -2.78 16.04 0.22
CA SER A 13 -2.57 16.37 -1.20
C SER A 13 -3.18 15.37 -2.20
N ASP A 14 -4.22 15.78 -2.91
CA ASP A 14 -4.80 15.05 -4.04
C ASP A 14 -3.85 14.89 -5.24
N ALA A 15 -2.90 15.82 -5.39
CA ALA A 15 -1.95 15.84 -6.52
C ALA A 15 -0.91 14.70 -6.44
N GLU A 16 -0.66 14.16 -5.25
CA GLU A 16 0.39 13.15 -5.05
C GLU A 16 -0.09 11.71 -5.35
N LEU A 17 -1.41 11.47 -5.36
CA LEU A 17 -2.01 10.17 -5.68
C LEU A 17 -1.64 9.65 -7.09
N PRO A 18 -1.76 10.45 -8.18
CA PRO A 18 -1.35 9.99 -9.50
C PRO A 18 0.16 9.71 -9.62
N GLU A 19 1.01 10.48 -8.93
CA GLU A 19 2.46 10.25 -8.91
C GLU A 19 2.82 8.96 -8.15
N LEU A 20 2.22 8.74 -6.98
CA LEU A 20 2.36 7.50 -6.22
C LEU A 20 1.92 6.28 -7.05
N ALA A 21 0.79 6.40 -7.75
CA ALA A 21 0.31 5.31 -8.58
C ALA A 21 1.23 5.05 -9.79
N ALA A 22 1.77 6.09 -10.41
CA ALA A 22 2.75 5.95 -11.48
C ALA A 22 4.03 5.26 -10.98
N TRP A 23 4.49 5.64 -9.78
CA TRP A 23 5.63 5.00 -9.12
C TRP A 23 5.39 3.51 -8.86
N LEU A 24 4.27 3.16 -8.23
CA LEU A 24 3.93 1.77 -7.92
C LEU A 24 3.70 0.93 -9.18
N ARG A 25 3.19 1.53 -10.28
CA ARG A 25 3.07 0.84 -11.58
C ARG A 25 4.42 0.51 -12.23
N GLY A 26 5.50 1.19 -11.81
CA GLY A 26 6.85 0.87 -12.24
C GLY A 26 7.35 -0.49 -11.72
N GLU A 27 6.78 -0.99 -10.63
CA GLU A 27 7.16 -2.29 -10.06
C GLU A 27 6.49 -3.43 -10.84
N ASP A 28 7.30 -4.35 -11.38
CA ASP A 28 6.80 -5.47 -12.18
C ASP A 28 5.79 -6.34 -11.41
N ALA A 29 6.02 -6.54 -10.11
CA ALA A 29 5.14 -7.30 -9.22
C ALA A 29 3.77 -6.62 -8.97
N LEU A 30 3.63 -5.33 -9.25
CA LEU A 30 2.39 -4.56 -9.06
C LEU A 30 1.80 -4.07 -10.39
N ARG A 31 2.49 -4.35 -11.50
CA ARG A 31 2.08 -3.89 -12.82
C ARG A 31 0.70 -4.43 -13.18
N GLY A 32 -0.20 -3.53 -13.56
CA GLY A 32 -1.60 -3.87 -13.88
C GLY A 32 -2.50 -4.14 -12.66
N ARG A 33 -1.98 -4.00 -11.42
CA ARG A 33 -2.74 -4.18 -10.17
C ARG A 33 -3.02 -2.87 -9.43
N VAL A 34 -2.51 -1.74 -9.97
CA VAL A 34 -2.65 -0.41 -9.39
C VAL A 34 -3.70 0.39 -10.15
N GLN A 35 -4.80 0.72 -9.47
CA GLN A 35 -5.86 1.59 -9.96
C GLN A 35 -5.88 2.90 -9.17
N VAL A 36 -6.30 3.98 -9.80
CA VAL A 36 -6.43 5.30 -9.15
C VAL A 36 -7.89 5.70 -9.23
N PHE A 37 -8.45 6.03 -8.07
CA PHE A 37 -9.77 6.63 -7.92
C PHE A 37 -9.59 7.88 -7.04
N ASP A 38 -10.41 8.04 -6.01
CA ASP A 38 -10.20 8.95 -4.88
C ASP A 38 -9.03 8.51 -3.96
N ALA A 39 -8.58 7.27 -4.14
CA ALA A 39 -7.45 6.65 -3.47
C ALA A 39 -6.65 5.81 -4.47
N VAL A 40 -5.37 5.54 -4.19
CA VAL A 40 -4.59 4.56 -4.95
C VAL A 40 -4.93 3.17 -4.44
N VAL A 41 -5.55 2.35 -5.27
CA VAL A 41 -5.99 0.99 -4.93
C VAL A 41 -5.04 -0.01 -5.56
N VAL A 42 -4.39 -0.84 -4.73
CA VAL A 42 -3.37 -1.80 -5.16
C VAL A 42 -3.77 -3.22 -4.77
N GLY A 43 -3.88 -4.10 -5.76
CA GLY A 43 -4.01 -5.53 -5.53
C GLY A 43 -2.70 -6.12 -5.02
N VAL A 44 -2.69 -6.59 -3.78
CA VAL A 44 -1.53 -7.23 -3.13
C VAL A 44 -1.82 -8.69 -2.82
N SER A 45 -0.76 -9.47 -2.71
CA SER A 45 -0.78 -10.87 -2.26
C SER A 45 0.43 -11.07 -1.37
N SER A 46 0.50 -12.18 -0.62
CA SER A 46 1.64 -12.45 0.28
C SER A 46 3.00 -12.31 -0.42
N ASN A 47 3.08 -12.68 -1.70
CA ASN A 47 4.29 -12.59 -2.52
C ASN A 47 4.63 -11.18 -3.06
N SER A 48 3.64 -10.28 -3.19
CA SER A 48 3.84 -8.90 -3.68
C SER A 48 3.81 -7.85 -2.58
N ALA A 49 3.33 -8.19 -1.37
CA ALA A 49 3.29 -7.30 -0.21
C ALA A 49 4.68 -6.75 0.14
N GLY A 50 5.73 -7.58 0.04
CA GLY A 50 7.11 -7.15 0.28
C GLY A 50 7.59 -6.06 -0.68
N VAL A 51 7.32 -6.25 -1.98
CA VAL A 51 7.66 -5.27 -3.02
C VAL A 51 6.84 -4.00 -2.85
N PHE A 52 5.55 -4.14 -2.57
CA PHE A 52 4.64 -3.03 -2.30
C PHE A 52 5.10 -2.15 -1.15
N CYS A 53 5.32 -2.71 0.04
CA CYS A 53 5.77 -1.91 1.18
C CYS A 53 7.13 -1.26 0.88
N ARG A 54 8.10 -2.01 0.36
CA ARG A 54 9.42 -1.44 0.05
C ARG A 54 9.34 -0.26 -0.91
N SER A 55 8.56 -0.38 -1.98
CA SER A 55 8.41 0.65 -2.99
C SER A 55 7.63 1.86 -2.47
N LEU A 56 6.57 1.62 -1.69
CA LEU A 56 5.80 2.68 -1.01
C LEU A 56 6.68 3.49 -0.06
N PHE A 57 7.44 2.82 0.81
CA PHE A 57 8.31 3.51 1.78
C PHE A 57 9.46 4.25 1.10
N ALA A 58 10.00 3.73 -0.01
CA ALA A 58 10.97 4.45 -0.82
C ALA A 58 10.39 5.75 -1.39
N TRP A 59 9.14 5.72 -1.84
CA TRP A 59 8.42 6.91 -2.31
C TRP A 59 8.13 7.90 -1.16
N LEU A 60 7.64 7.42 -0.02
CA LEU A 60 7.39 8.25 1.17
C LEU A 60 8.67 8.95 1.66
N LEU A 61 9.80 8.24 1.67
CA LEU A 61 11.08 8.82 2.06
C LEU A 61 11.54 9.89 1.05
N ARG A 62 11.28 9.68 -0.24
CA ARG A 62 11.62 10.63 -1.31
C ARG A 62 10.78 11.90 -1.24
N CYS A 63 9.46 11.78 -1.08
CA CYS A 63 8.54 12.92 -1.03
C CYS A 63 8.42 13.53 0.37
N GLN A 64 9.01 12.89 1.39
CA GLN A 64 8.80 13.24 2.81
C GLN A 64 7.32 13.31 3.19
N ALA A 65 6.49 12.53 2.49
CA ALA A 65 5.03 12.56 2.58
C ALA A 65 4.52 11.61 3.67
N ARG A 66 3.23 11.75 3.99
CA ARG A 66 2.47 10.82 4.85
C ARG A 66 1.25 10.33 4.08
N VAL A 67 0.94 9.05 4.25
CA VAL A 67 -0.20 8.38 3.64
C VAL A 67 -0.89 7.50 4.67
N SER A 68 -2.21 7.39 4.56
CA SER A 68 -2.97 6.38 5.30
C SER A 68 -3.23 5.19 4.38
N LEU A 69 -2.93 3.99 4.87
CA LEU A 69 -3.14 2.72 4.21
C LEU A 69 -4.36 2.04 4.82
N LYS A 70 -5.27 1.61 3.97
CA LYS A 70 -6.39 0.74 4.30
C LYS A 70 -6.23 -0.57 3.59
N VAL A 71 -5.91 -1.62 4.32
CA VAL A 71 -5.77 -2.98 3.77
C VAL A 71 -7.07 -3.71 4.01
N LYS A 72 -7.64 -4.25 2.93
CA LYS A 72 -8.84 -5.07 2.93
C LYS A 72 -8.53 -6.43 2.33
N ARG A 73 -8.80 -7.49 3.07
CA ARG A 73 -8.63 -8.87 2.60
C ARG A 73 -9.86 -9.29 1.79
N SER A 74 -9.68 -10.00 0.68
CA SER A 74 -10.82 -10.60 -0.01
C SER A 74 -11.46 -11.69 0.86
N GLY A 75 -12.69 -11.43 1.31
CA GLY A 75 -13.47 -12.36 2.15
C GLY A 75 -13.53 -12.01 3.64
N ALA A 76 -12.77 -11.01 4.10
CA ALA A 76 -12.89 -10.50 5.47
C ALA A 76 -13.74 -9.23 5.51
N ALA A 77 -14.52 -9.08 6.58
CA ALA A 77 -15.18 -7.82 6.91
C ALA A 77 -14.23 -6.82 7.60
N GLU A 78 -13.11 -7.31 8.13
CA GLU A 78 -12.09 -6.50 8.80
C GLU A 78 -11.24 -5.72 7.80
N GLU A 79 -10.92 -4.49 8.19
CA GLU A 79 -10.08 -3.56 7.44
C GLU A 79 -8.96 -3.11 8.39
N LEU A 80 -7.73 -3.21 7.93
CA LEU A 80 -6.56 -2.76 8.69
C LEU A 80 -6.19 -1.36 8.21
N GLU A 81 -6.31 -0.37 9.10
CA GLU A 81 -5.92 1.01 8.86
C GLU A 81 -4.55 1.28 9.49
N LEU A 82 -3.62 1.87 8.73
CA LEU A 82 -2.25 2.16 9.14
C LEU A 82 -1.81 3.52 8.60
N ASP A 83 -1.27 4.38 9.46
CA ASP A 83 -0.67 5.64 9.05
C ASP A 83 0.84 5.48 8.81
N CYS A 84 1.27 5.77 7.58
CA CYS A 84 2.64 5.61 7.11
C CYS A 84 3.23 6.94 6.68
N GLY A 85 4.31 7.36 7.31
CA GLY A 85 5.09 8.53 6.91
C GLY A 85 6.55 8.17 6.64
N ALA A 86 7.32 9.17 6.21
CA ALA A 86 8.77 9.06 6.05
C ALA A 86 9.52 8.65 7.34
N ALA A 87 8.92 8.87 8.52
CA ALA A 87 9.45 8.46 9.82
C ALA A 87 8.87 7.13 10.34
N SER A 88 7.93 6.51 9.61
CA SER A 88 7.31 5.26 10.04
C SER A 88 8.23 4.06 9.74
N ASP A 89 8.22 3.07 10.64
CA ASP A 89 8.96 1.82 10.46
C ASP A 89 8.38 0.97 9.33
N ALA A 90 9.07 0.95 8.20
CA ALA A 90 8.70 0.17 7.02
C ALA A 90 8.54 -1.32 7.30
N GLU A 91 9.40 -1.87 8.17
CA GLU A 91 9.39 -3.27 8.53
C GLU A 91 8.17 -3.64 9.38
N GLN A 92 7.78 -2.80 10.34
CA GLN A 92 6.60 -3.03 11.17
C GLN A 92 5.32 -3.01 10.31
N VAL A 93 5.21 -2.04 9.40
CA VAL A 93 4.06 -1.95 8.50
C VAL A 93 4.01 -3.15 7.55
N LEU A 94 5.15 -3.55 6.98
CA LEU A 94 5.22 -4.75 6.17
C LEU A 94 4.76 -5.99 6.94
N PHE A 95 5.23 -6.16 8.17
CA PHE A 95 4.89 -7.30 9.01
C PHE A 95 3.40 -7.31 9.37
N ALA A 96 2.81 -6.15 9.66
CA ALA A 96 1.37 -6.01 9.91
C ALA A 96 0.54 -6.34 8.66
N VAL A 97 0.92 -5.81 7.50
CA VAL A 97 0.23 -6.08 6.22
C VAL A 97 0.36 -7.56 5.86
N GLN A 98 1.55 -8.16 5.96
CA GLN A 98 1.77 -9.57 5.68
C GLN A 98 0.99 -10.47 6.64
N GLY A 99 1.08 -10.22 7.96
CA GLY A 99 0.34 -10.98 8.96
C GLY A 99 -1.17 -10.90 8.76
N PHE A 100 -1.68 -9.72 8.39
CA PHE A 100 -3.09 -9.54 8.05
C PHE A 100 -3.49 -10.19 6.72
N LEU A 101 -2.57 -10.45 5.79
CA LEU A 101 -2.89 -11.21 4.57
C LEU A 101 -2.73 -12.72 4.76
N ASP A 102 -1.86 -13.15 5.67
CA ASP A 102 -1.53 -14.55 5.93
C ASP A 102 -2.49 -15.23 6.91
N GLN A 103 -3.18 -14.46 7.75
CA GLN A 103 -4.23 -14.99 8.61
C GLN A 103 -5.30 -15.75 7.77
N PRO A 104 -5.70 -16.96 8.21
CA PRO A 104 -6.66 -17.81 7.51
C PRO A 104 -8.07 -17.19 7.44
#